data_AF-A0A3C0ECK4-F1
#
_entry.id   AF-A0A3C0ECK4-F1
#
_cell.length_a   1.000
_cell.length_b   1.000
_cell.length_c   1.000
_cell.angle_alpha   90.00
_cell.angle_beta   90.00
_cell.angle_gamma   90.00
#
_symmetry.space_group_name_H-M   'P 1'
#
loop_
_entity.id
_entity.type
_entity.pdbx_description
1 polymer ?
#
loop_
_entity_poly.entity_id
_entity_poly.type
_entity_poly.pdbx_seq_one_letter_code
_entity_poly.pdbx_strand_id
1 'polypeptide(L)'
;MSTSPLAGIETELAKLPTAVLEAYKEAVESIESAFGEEELILWAKEGLAIGTQTVRSWESAVEYYKVGPQVSRFLSFPSFMQWARCGTYLAQDSPTLAVAFFKASASIVPNLRPQYIPRWAGLGRSLYKGTWKSSTLAAKFFEVSPDLVRNLPFWDVEVFASLIEAMSYKSYDVAGECLVLGRDVLPAMGREREAF
;
A
#
# COMPACT_ATOMS: atom_id res chain seq x y z
N MET A 1 29.10 16.40 -19.60
CA MET A 1 27.76 16.06 -20.14
C MET A 1 26.87 15.78 -18.95
N SER A 2 25.99 16.71 -18.58
CA SER A 2 25.03 16.53 -17.51
C SER A 2 23.93 15.60 -18.02
N THR A 3 23.99 14.32 -17.65
CA THR A 3 22.89 13.38 -17.87
C THR A 3 21.65 13.91 -17.16
N SER A 4 20.49 13.86 -17.84
CA SER A 4 19.20 14.22 -17.24
C SER A 4 19.01 13.41 -15.94
N PRO A 5 18.50 14.00 -14.83
CA PRO A 5 18.28 13.28 -13.59
C PRO A 5 17.48 11.98 -13.75
N LEU A 6 16.51 11.95 -14.68
CA LEU A 6 15.72 10.77 -15.00
C LEU A 6 16.57 9.67 -15.66
N ALA A 7 17.50 10.02 -16.55
CA ALA A 7 18.42 9.06 -17.17
C ALA A 7 19.35 8.40 -16.13
N GLY A 8 19.74 9.16 -15.10
CA GLY A 8 20.47 8.61 -13.95
C GLY A 8 19.63 7.59 -13.18
N ILE A 9 18.35 7.87 -12.93
CA ILE A 9 17.44 6.96 -12.23
C ILE A 9 17.18 5.70 -13.04
N GLU A 10 16.94 5.81 -14.35
CA GLU A 10 16.77 4.65 -15.24
C GLU A 10 17.98 3.72 -15.22
N THR A 11 19.18 4.29 -15.18
CA THR A 11 20.43 3.51 -15.07
C THR A 11 20.50 2.73 -13.76
N GLU A 12 20.05 3.32 -12.65
CA GLU A 12 20.00 2.62 -11.35
C GLU A 12 18.90 1.56 -11.33
N LEU A 13 17.72 1.85 -11.88
CA LEU A 13 16.61 0.89 -12.00
C LEU A 13 17.00 -0.32 -12.85
N ALA A 14 17.82 -0.12 -13.89
CA ALA A 14 18.34 -1.20 -14.74
C ALA A 14 19.26 -2.19 -14.01
N LYS A 15 19.74 -1.87 -12.79
CA LYS A 15 20.52 -2.79 -11.94
C LYS A 15 19.62 -3.74 -11.14
N LEU A 16 18.33 -3.45 -11.03
CA LEU A 16 17.32 -4.29 -10.39
C LEU A 16 16.76 -5.31 -11.40
N PRO A 17 15.96 -6.31 -10.96
CA PRO A 17 15.29 -7.21 -11.89
C PRO A 17 14.51 -6.45 -12.97
N THR A 18 14.54 -6.96 -14.20
CA THR A 18 14.00 -6.29 -15.41
C THR A 18 12.57 -5.78 -15.24
N ALA A 19 11.74 -6.51 -14.50
CA ALA A 19 10.36 -6.15 -14.18
C ALA A 19 10.21 -4.76 -13.55
N VAL A 20 11.21 -4.27 -12.80
CA VAL A 20 11.17 -2.93 -12.19
C VAL A 20 11.26 -1.85 -13.26
N LEU A 21 12.23 -1.97 -14.18
CA LEU A 21 12.43 -0.98 -15.24
C LEU A 21 11.26 -1.01 -16.24
N GLU A 22 10.70 -2.18 -16.53
CA GLU A 22 9.50 -2.33 -17.35
C GLU A 22 8.30 -1.59 -16.72
N ALA A 23 8.03 -1.85 -15.43
CA ALA A 23 6.95 -1.20 -14.71
C ALA A 23 7.12 0.33 -14.63
N TYR A 24 8.36 0.81 -14.42
CA TYR A 24 8.68 2.23 -14.46
C TYR A 24 8.36 2.85 -15.83
N LYS A 25 8.85 2.25 -16.93
CA LYS A 25 8.64 2.77 -18.29
C LYS A 25 7.16 2.82 -18.67
N GLU A 26 6.42 1.76 -18.38
CA GLU A 26 4.97 1.71 -18.61
C GLU A 26 4.24 2.82 -17.81
N ALA A 27 4.67 3.06 -16.56
CA ALA A 27 4.06 4.06 -15.71
C ALA A 27 4.40 5.51 -16.11
N VAL A 28 5.62 5.77 -16.61
CA VAL A 28 6.07 7.10 -17.06
C VAL A 28 5.10 7.69 -18.07
N GLU A 29 4.71 6.91 -19.10
CA GLU A 29 3.81 7.36 -20.18
C GLU A 29 2.47 7.89 -19.65
N SER A 30 2.00 7.35 -18.54
CA SER A 30 0.75 7.80 -17.91
C SER A 30 0.97 8.96 -16.94
N ILE A 31 2.06 8.92 -16.18
CA ILE A 31 2.26 9.83 -15.04
C ILE A 31 2.87 11.18 -15.43
N GLU A 32 3.56 11.25 -16.57
CA GLU A 32 4.10 12.51 -17.13
C GLU A 32 3.03 13.53 -17.49
N SER A 33 1.80 13.06 -17.74
CA SER A 33 0.64 13.94 -17.97
C SER A 33 0.08 14.55 -16.68
N ALA A 34 0.39 13.96 -15.52
CA ALA A 34 -0.15 14.34 -14.22
C ALA A 34 0.84 15.16 -13.38
N PHE A 35 2.15 14.94 -13.55
CA PHE A 35 3.21 15.49 -12.71
C PHE A 35 4.12 16.45 -13.49
N GLY A 36 4.57 17.50 -12.83
CA GLY A 36 5.64 18.36 -13.35
C GLY A 36 7.00 17.67 -13.37
N GLU A 37 8.02 18.29 -13.99
CA GLU A 37 9.35 17.70 -14.13
C GLU A 37 10.00 17.34 -12.78
N GLU A 38 9.93 18.23 -11.79
CA GLU A 38 10.46 17.97 -10.45
C GLU A 38 9.71 16.84 -9.74
N GLU A 39 8.39 16.79 -9.90
CA GLU A 39 7.51 15.78 -9.31
C GLU A 39 7.78 14.39 -9.92
N LEU A 40 8.02 14.31 -11.23
CA LEU A 40 8.43 13.10 -11.92
C LEU A 40 9.76 12.57 -11.40
N ILE A 41 10.75 13.44 -11.18
CA ILE A 41 12.04 13.05 -10.61
C ILE A 41 11.86 12.49 -9.19
N LEU A 42 11.00 13.11 -8.37
CA LEU A 42 10.73 12.66 -7.01
C LEU A 42 9.98 11.31 -6.98
N TRP A 43 8.96 11.15 -7.82
CA TRP A 43 8.24 9.88 -8.00
C TRP A 43 9.19 8.75 -8.43
N ALA A 44 10.03 9.01 -9.44
CA ALA A 44 11.00 8.06 -9.95
C ALA A 44 12.02 7.65 -8.86
N LYS A 45 12.55 8.63 -8.10
CA LYS A 45 13.47 8.39 -6.98
C LYS A 45 12.84 7.59 -5.84
N GLU A 46 11.58 7.85 -5.51
CA GLU A 46 10.89 7.14 -4.43
C GLU A 46 10.69 5.66 -4.80
N GLY A 47 10.31 5.35 -6.05
CA GLY A 47 10.22 3.96 -6.51
C GLY A 47 11.56 3.23 -6.50
N LEU A 48 12.66 3.90 -6.87
CA LEU A 48 14.02 3.37 -6.74
C LEU A 48 14.39 3.13 -5.27
N ALA A 49 14.05 4.06 -4.38
CA ALA A 49 14.27 3.93 -2.94
C ALA A 49 13.50 2.72 -2.39
N ILE A 50 12.24 2.52 -2.76
CA ILE A 50 11.44 1.34 -2.38
C ILE A 50 12.15 0.06 -2.85
N GLY A 51 12.58 0.02 -4.11
CA GLY A 51 13.17 -1.18 -4.73
C GLY A 51 14.50 -1.61 -4.14
N THR A 52 15.17 -0.74 -3.37
CA THR A 52 16.52 -0.92 -2.86
C THR A 52 16.60 -1.14 -1.35
N GLN A 53 15.46 -1.20 -0.63
CA GLN A 53 15.47 -1.38 0.83
C GLN A 53 16.03 -2.75 1.27
N THR A 54 15.64 -3.83 0.59
CA THR A 54 16.08 -5.20 0.87
C THR A 54 16.16 -6.02 -0.43
N VAL A 55 16.72 -7.24 -0.37
CA VAL A 55 16.88 -8.14 -1.54
C VAL A 55 15.59 -8.37 -2.31
N ARG A 56 14.42 -8.37 -1.66
CA ARG A 56 13.11 -8.59 -2.30
C ARG A 56 12.25 -7.33 -2.44
N SER A 57 12.74 -6.17 -2.02
CA SER A 57 11.93 -4.94 -2.06
C SER A 57 11.65 -4.43 -3.49
N TRP A 58 12.35 -4.96 -4.49
CA TRP A 58 12.04 -4.70 -5.90
C TRP A 58 10.59 -5.07 -6.27
N GLU A 59 10.01 -6.09 -5.64
CA GLU A 59 8.60 -6.46 -5.87
C GLU A 59 7.66 -5.31 -5.47
N SER A 60 7.96 -4.63 -4.37
CA SER A 60 7.21 -3.47 -3.90
C SER A 60 7.34 -2.29 -4.87
N ALA A 61 8.52 -2.08 -5.46
CA ALA A 61 8.73 -1.04 -6.46
C ALA A 61 7.95 -1.29 -7.75
N VAL A 62 7.86 -2.55 -8.19
CA VAL A 62 7.02 -2.94 -9.34
C VAL A 62 5.56 -2.54 -9.08
N GLU A 63 5.01 -2.88 -7.92
CA GLU A 63 3.62 -2.53 -7.59
C GLU A 63 3.41 -1.02 -7.42
N TYR A 64 4.38 -0.32 -6.82
CA TYR A 64 4.37 1.14 -6.72
C TYR A 64 4.25 1.81 -8.09
N TYR A 65 5.10 1.41 -9.05
CA TYR A 65 5.05 1.98 -10.39
C TYR A 65 3.77 1.61 -11.13
N LYS A 66 3.32 0.34 -11.07
CA LYS A 66 2.08 -0.11 -11.71
C LYS A 66 0.83 0.62 -11.21
N VAL A 67 0.74 0.85 -9.90
CA VAL A 67 -0.45 1.44 -9.27
C VAL A 67 -0.37 2.97 -9.21
N GLY A 68 0.83 3.55 -9.25
CA GLY A 68 1.08 5.00 -9.18
C GLY A 68 0.17 5.83 -10.09
N PRO A 69 0.07 5.55 -11.41
CA PRO A 69 -0.78 6.29 -12.33
C PRO A 69 -2.29 6.25 -12.00
N GLN A 70 -2.77 5.21 -11.32
CA GLN A 70 -4.16 5.14 -10.88
C GLN A 70 -4.37 5.98 -9.61
N VAL A 71 -3.44 5.90 -8.67
CA VAL A 71 -3.49 6.63 -7.39
C VAL A 71 -3.29 8.14 -7.58
N SER A 72 -2.43 8.56 -8.53
CA SER A 72 -2.19 9.98 -8.84
C SER A 72 -3.45 10.72 -9.31
N ARG A 73 -4.46 10.02 -9.82
CA ARG A 73 -5.75 10.61 -10.22
C ARG A 73 -6.61 11.06 -9.05
N PHE A 74 -6.34 10.56 -7.84
CA PHE A 74 -7.15 10.81 -6.65
C PHE A 74 -6.41 11.61 -5.57
N LEU A 75 -5.08 11.73 -5.68
CA LEU A 75 -4.24 12.39 -4.68
C LEU A 75 -3.54 13.60 -5.28
N SER A 76 -3.47 14.70 -4.52
CA SER A 76 -2.49 15.75 -4.80
C SER A 76 -1.07 15.20 -4.63
N PHE A 77 -0.09 15.79 -5.30
CA PHE A 77 1.29 15.31 -5.25
C PHE A 77 1.85 15.16 -3.80
N PRO A 78 1.62 16.08 -2.84
CA PRO A 78 2.05 15.87 -1.46
C PRO A 78 1.41 14.64 -0.80
N SER A 79 0.12 14.40 -1.02
CA SER A 79 -0.58 13.22 -0.50
C SER A 79 -0.14 11.93 -1.19
N PHE A 80 0.15 12.00 -2.48
CA PHE A 80 0.73 10.91 -3.25
C PHE A 80 2.12 10.51 -2.70
N MET A 81 2.98 11.48 -2.42
CA MET A 81 4.29 11.21 -1.82
C MET A 81 4.17 10.68 -0.39
N GLN A 82 3.17 11.11 0.38
CA GLN A 82 2.88 10.51 1.69
C GLN A 82 2.48 9.04 1.55
N TRP A 83 1.60 8.71 0.60
CA TRP A 83 1.23 7.33 0.27
C TRP A 83 2.45 6.48 -0.12
N ALA A 84 3.32 7.01 -0.99
CA ALA A 84 4.53 6.32 -1.43
C ALA A 84 5.46 6.00 -0.26
N ARG A 85 5.71 6.99 0.62
CA ARG A 85 6.53 6.82 1.83
C ARG A 85 5.96 5.80 2.81
N CYS A 86 4.63 5.72 2.96
CA CYS A 86 4.01 4.65 3.73
C CYS A 86 4.41 3.27 3.19
N GLY A 87 4.38 3.08 1.87
CA GLY A 87 4.85 1.86 1.23
C GLY A 87 6.35 1.63 1.40
N THR A 88 7.19 2.68 1.36
CA THR A 88 8.62 2.60 1.67
C THR A 88 8.88 2.06 3.08
N TYR A 89 8.18 2.61 4.09
CA TYR A 89 8.30 2.13 5.48
C TYR A 89 7.82 0.68 5.62
N LEU A 90 6.71 0.31 4.97
CA LEU A 90 6.25 -1.08 4.98
C LEU A 90 7.28 -2.01 4.31
N ALA A 91 7.96 -1.57 3.24
CA ALA A 91 8.94 -2.37 2.53
C ALA A 91 10.22 -2.61 3.34
N GLN A 92 10.52 -1.73 4.31
CA GLN A 92 11.59 -1.93 5.30
C GLN A 92 11.23 -3.02 6.31
N ASP A 93 9.98 -3.08 6.76
CA ASP A 93 9.51 -4.14 7.67
C ASP A 93 9.33 -5.49 6.93
N SER A 94 8.74 -5.45 5.73
CA SER A 94 8.46 -6.61 4.87
C SER A 94 8.06 -6.19 3.45
N PRO A 95 8.80 -6.63 2.41
CA PRO A 95 8.38 -6.41 1.02
C PRO A 95 6.97 -6.91 0.72
N THR A 96 6.58 -8.05 1.29
CA THR A 96 5.22 -8.62 1.13
C THR A 96 4.14 -7.67 1.62
N LEU A 97 4.37 -6.96 2.73
CA LEU A 97 3.42 -5.98 3.26
C LEU A 97 3.26 -4.79 2.31
N ALA A 98 4.37 -4.24 1.81
CA ALA A 98 4.33 -3.13 0.88
C ALA A 98 3.67 -3.51 -0.46
N VAL A 99 3.93 -4.72 -0.98
CA VAL A 99 3.24 -5.27 -2.16
C VAL A 99 1.72 -5.31 -1.94
N ALA A 100 1.26 -5.84 -0.80
CA ALA A 100 -0.17 -5.90 -0.49
C ALA A 100 -0.80 -4.51 -0.35
N PHE A 101 -0.11 -3.59 0.33
CA PHE A 101 -0.51 -2.19 0.45
C PHE A 101 -0.66 -1.51 -0.92
N PHE A 102 0.36 -1.60 -1.78
CA PHE A 102 0.33 -0.97 -3.11
C PHE A 102 -0.77 -1.57 -3.98
N LYS A 103 -0.91 -2.90 -4.03
CA LYS A 103 -1.99 -3.56 -4.79
C LYS A 103 -3.38 -3.10 -4.35
N ALA A 104 -3.62 -3.04 -3.04
CA ALA A 104 -4.91 -2.59 -2.50
C ALA A 104 -5.17 -1.09 -2.72
N SER A 105 -4.11 -0.29 -2.89
CA SER A 105 -4.19 1.18 -3.00
C SER A 105 -5.05 1.62 -4.19
N ALA A 106 -4.95 0.96 -5.34
CA ALA A 106 -5.76 1.29 -6.52
C ALA A 106 -7.28 1.24 -6.23
N SER A 107 -7.69 0.33 -5.34
CA SER A 107 -9.11 0.08 -5.02
C SER A 107 -9.63 0.89 -3.83
N ILE A 108 -8.77 1.19 -2.85
CA ILE A 108 -9.18 1.86 -1.60
C ILE A 108 -9.02 3.38 -1.66
N VAL A 109 -7.98 3.91 -2.33
CA VAL A 109 -7.70 5.34 -2.38
C VAL A 109 -8.88 6.18 -2.89
N PRO A 110 -9.68 5.74 -3.90
CA PRO A 110 -10.87 6.49 -4.33
C PRO A 110 -11.93 6.69 -3.23
N ASN A 111 -11.94 5.84 -2.20
CA ASN A 111 -12.93 5.83 -1.12
C ASN A 111 -12.32 6.21 0.25
N LEU A 112 -11.02 6.46 0.32
CA LEU A 112 -10.30 6.75 1.55
C LEU A 112 -9.75 8.17 1.51
N ARG A 113 -10.14 9.02 2.47
CA ARG A 113 -9.60 10.38 2.52
C ARG A 113 -8.07 10.33 2.69
N PRO A 114 -7.28 11.18 1.99
CA PRO A 114 -5.82 11.10 1.99
C PRO A 114 -5.19 11.10 3.38
N GLN A 115 -5.74 11.87 4.33
CA GLN A 115 -5.30 11.93 5.73
C GLN A 115 -5.40 10.61 6.51
N TYR A 116 -6.18 9.63 6.02
CA TYR A 116 -6.32 8.31 6.63
C TYR A 116 -5.32 7.29 6.07
N ILE A 117 -4.65 7.56 4.95
CA ILE A 117 -3.69 6.62 4.32
C ILE A 117 -2.58 6.19 5.28
N PRO A 118 -1.92 7.09 6.05
CA PRO A 118 -0.89 6.66 6.99
C PRO A 118 -1.43 5.77 8.10
N ARG A 119 -2.66 6.01 8.54
CA ARG A 119 -3.31 5.19 9.56
C ARG A 119 -3.66 3.82 9.02
N TRP A 120 -4.22 3.75 7.81
CA TRP A 120 -4.47 2.49 7.10
C TRP A 120 -3.20 1.66 6.92
N ALA A 121 -2.09 2.27 6.48
CA ALA A 121 -0.79 1.61 6.42
C ALA A 121 -0.33 1.11 7.80
N GLY A 122 -0.54 1.92 8.84
CA GLY A 122 -0.24 1.58 10.24
C GLY A 122 -1.03 0.38 10.77
N LEU A 123 -2.31 0.24 10.42
CA LEU A 123 -3.14 -0.91 10.80
C LEU A 123 -2.60 -2.21 10.19
N GLY A 124 -2.28 -2.21 8.90
CA GLY A 124 -1.70 -3.40 8.26
C GLY A 124 -0.31 -3.73 8.83
N ARG A 125 0.49 -2.72 9.14
CA ARG A 125 1.78 -2.89 9.83
C ARG A 125 1.62 -3.50 11.21
N SER A 126 0.63 -3.08 12.00
CA SER A 126 0.46 -3.55 13.38
C SER A 126 0.15 -5.05 13.44
N LEU A 127 -0.54 -5.58 12.43
CA LEU A 127 -0.82 -7.02 12.30
C LEU A 127 0.43 -7.87 12.00
N TYR A 128 1.50 -7.27 11.48
CA TYR A 128 2.75 -7.97 11.19
C TYR A 128 3.68 -8.02 12.41
N LYS A 129 4.12 -9.24 12.76
CA LYS A 129 4.98 -9.53 13.93
C LYS A 129 6.26 -10.28 13.54
N GLY A 130 6.71 -10.15 12.29
CA GLY A 130 7.95 -10.79 11.83
C GLY A 130 7.85 -12.26 11.43
N THR A 131 6.63 -12.83 11.36
CA THR A 131 6.39 -14.24 10.99
C THR A 131 5.63 -14.35 9.68
N TRP A 132 5.76 -15.47 8.98
CA TRP A 132 5.00 -15.71 7.75
C TRP A 132 3.48 -15.70 7.99
N LYS A 133 3.00 -16.20 9.14
CA LYS A 133 1.58 -16.17 9.52
C LYS A 133 1.08 -14.74 9.71
N SER A 134 1.80 -13.93 10.49
CA SER A 134 1.44 -12.52 10.69
C SER A 134 1.52 -11.70 9.39
N SER A 135 2.49 -12.02 8.51
CA SER A 135 2.57 -11.41 7.17
C SER A 135 1.37 -11.77 6.31
N THR A 136 0.87 -13.00 6.40
CA THR A 136 -0.32 -13.46 5.66
C THR A 136 -1.56 -12.73 6.16
N LEU A 137 -1.73 -12.59 7.48
CA LEU A 137 -2.83 -11.83 8.07
C LEU A 137 -2.80 -10.34 7.66
N ALA A 138 -1.63 -9.69 7.75
CA ALA A 138 -1.45 -8.29 7.36
C ALA A 138 -1.74 -8.07 5.86
N ALA A 139 -1.25 -8.96 4.99
CA ALA A 139 -1.56 -8.91 3.57
C ALA A 139 -3.05 -9.08 3.31
N LYS A 140 -3.70 -10.01 4.01
CA LYS A 140 -5.15 -10.22 3.90
C LYS A 140 -5.95 -9.01 4.35
N PHE A 141 -5.50 -8.31 5.40
CA PHE A 141 -6.12 -7.05 5.84
C PHE A 141 -6.12 -6.01 4.73
N PHE A 142 -4.98 -5.79 4.07
CA PHE A 142 -4.92 -4.86 2.94
C PHE A 142 -5.84 -5.29 1.79
N GLU A 143 -5.89 -6.59 1.48
CA GLU A 143 -6.75 -7.15 0.42
C GLU A 143 -8.25 -6.87 0.66
N VAL A 144 -8.73 -7.00 1.91
CA VAL A 144 -10.16 -6.81 2.24
C VAL A 144 -10.52 -5.36 2.61
N SER A 145 -9.52 -4.52 2.90
CA SER A 145 -9.73 -3.12 3.31
C SER A 145 -10.55 -2.27 2.32
N PRO A 146 -10.39 -2.38 0.98
CA PRO A 146 -11.22 -1.63 0.04
C PRO A 146 -12.71 -1.89 0.22
N ASP A 147 -13.12 -3.13 0.46
CA ASP A 147 -14.52 -3.50 0.65
C ASP A 147 -15.04 -2.99 2.01
N LEU A 148 -14.22 -3.08 3.05
CA LEU A 148 -14.55 -2.52 4.37
C LEU A 148 -14.80 -1.02 4.30
N VAL A 149 -13.89 -0.25 3.69
CA VAL A 149 -13.99 1.22 3.61
C VAL A 149 -15.16 1.69 2.73
N ARG A 150 -15.58 0.90 1.74
CA ARG A 150 -16.78 1.23 0.94
C ARG A 150 -18.07 1.11 1.74
N ASN A 151 -18.10 0.26 2.77
CA ASN A 151 -19.32 -0.09 3.49
C ASN A 151 -19.34 0.41 4.94
N LEU A 152 -18.20 0.78 5.50
CA LEU A 152 -18.02 1.18 6.88
C LEU A 152 -17.30 2.54 6.97
N PRO A 153 -17.65 3.41 7.94
CA PRO A 153 -16.82 4.52 8.35
C PRO A 153 -15.40 4.03 8.67
N PHE A 154 -14.38 4.82 8.33
CA PHE A 154 -12.99 4.42 8.55
C PHE A 154 -12.67 4.13 10.02
N TRP A 155 -13.33 4.83 10.95
CA TRP A 155 -13.20 4.55 12.38
C TRP A 155 -13.65 3.12 12.75
N ASP A 156 -14.75 2.63 12.17
CA ASP A 156 -15.22 1.26 12.41
C ASP A 156 -14.21 0.24 11.86
N VAL A 157 -13.51 0.58 10.76
CA VAL A 157 -12.39 -0.22 10.22
C VAL A 157 -11.19 -0.22 11.18
N GLU A 158 -10.87 0.91 11.82
CA GLU A 158 -9.80 1.02 12.83
C GLU A 158 -10.11 0.14 14.05
N VAL A 159 -11.36 0.18 14.55
CA VAL A 159 -11.82 -0.66 15.67
C VAL A 159 -11.76 -2.13 15.29
N PHE A 160 -12.28 -2.50 14.11
CA PHE A 160 -12.26 -3.87 13.65
C PHE A 160 -10.84 -4.42 13.47
N ALA A 161 -9.93 -3.64 12.87
CA ALA A 161 -8.53 -4.03 12.75
C ALA A 161 -7.87 -4.26 14.11
N SER A 162 -8.19 -3.45 15.11
CA SER A 162 -7.69 -3.61 16.48
C SER A 162 -8.19 -4.90 17.14
N LEU A 163 -9.46 -5.28 16.89
CA LEU A 163 -10.01 -6.56 17.33
C LEU A 163 -9.30 -7.74 16.65
N ILE A 164 -9.07 -7.67 15.34
CA ILE A 164 -8.32 -8.70 14.59
C ILE A 164 -6.89 -8.84 15.13
N GLU A 165 -6.22 -7.73 15.44
CA GLU A 165 -4.91 -7.77 16.08
C GLU A 165 -4.98 -8.47 17.44
N ALA A 166 -5.95 -8.14 18.29
CA ALA A 166 -6.13 -8.77 19.59
C ALA A 166 -6.34 -10.29 19.49
N MET A 167 -7.15 -10.74 18.53
CA MET A 167 -7.40 -12.16 18.25
C MET A 167 -6.16 -12.87 17.73
N SER A 168 -5.33 -12.18 16.95
CA SER A 168 -4.10 -12.76 16.37
C SER A 168 -3.09 -13.23 17.41
N TYR A 169 -3.09 -12.64 18.62
CA TYR A 169 -2.25 -13.09 19.74
C TYR A 169 -2.60 -14.51 20.23
N LYS A 170 -3.83 -14.98 19.96
CA LYS A 170 -4.26 -16.34 20.28
C LYS A 170 -4.18 -17.25 19.06
N SER A 171 -4.63 -16.79 17.90
CA SER A 171 -4.56 -17.56 16.65
C SER A 171 -4.65 -16.65 15.42
N TYR A 172 -3.61 -16.70 14.57
CA TYR A 172 -3.62 -16.01 13.27
C TYR A 172 -4.66 -16.60 12.31
N ASP A 173 -4.91 -17.90 12.40
CA ASP A 173 -5.85 -18.60 11.51
C ASP A 173 -7.29 -18.13 11.81
N VAL A 174 -7.67 -18.09 13.10
CA VAL A 174 -8.97 -17.57 13.54
C VAL A 174 -9.11 -16.08 13.24
N ALA A 175 -8.06 -15.28 13.50
CA ALA A 175 -8.07 -13.85 13.18
C ALA A 175 -8.27 -13.61 11.67
N GLY A 176 -7.65 -14.44 10.81
CA GLY A 176 -7.83 -14.38 9.36
C GLY A 176 -9.25 -14.73 8.91
N GLU A 177 -9.84 -15.78 9.49
CA GLU A 177 -11.24 -16.15 9.21
C GLU A 177 -12.21 -15.04 9.66
N CYS A 178 -12.03 -14.51 10.86
CA CYS A 178 -12.85 -13.41 11.38
C CYS A 178 -12.72 -12.14 10.54
N LEU A 179 -11.52 -11.84 10.03
CA LEU A 179 -11.29 -10.71 9.13
C LEU A 179 -12.13 -10.84 7.84
N VAL A 180 -12.14 -12.02 7.23
CA VAL A 180 -12.92 -12.29 6.02
C VAL A 180 -14.42 -12.26 6.30
N LEU A 181 -14.86 -12.91 7.38
CA LEU A 181 -16.27 -12.92 7.76
C LEU A 181 -16.78 -11.52 8.12
N GLY A 182 -16.00 -10.75 8.87
CA GLY A 182 -16.37 -9.40 9.30
C GLY A 182 -16.51 -8.43 8.13
N ARG A 183 -15.75 -8.60 7.05
CA ARG A 183 -15.95 -7.85 5.79
C ARG A 183 -17.39 -7.99 5.26
N ASP A 184 -17.97 -9.17 5.39
CA ASP A 184 -19.30 -9.47 4.84
C ASP A 184 -20.42 -9.18 5.86
N VAL A 185 -20.18 -9.47 7.14
CA VAL A 185 -21.19 -9.37 8.21
C VAL A 185 -21.35 -7.95 8.76
N LEU A 186 -20.25 -7.22 8.99
CA LEU A 186 -20.33 -5.87 9.61
C LEU A 186 -21.17 -4.88 8.81
N PRO A 187 -21.11 -4.85 7.46
CA PRO A 187 -22.02 -4.02 6.67
C PRO A 187 -23.51 -4.36 6.88
N ALA A 188 -23.83 -5.65 7.08
CA ALA A 188 -25.20 -6.12 7.24
C ALA A 188 -25.81 -5.79 8.62
N MET A 189 -24.98 -5.58 9.65
CA MET A 189 -25.44 -5.29 11.02
C MET A 189 -26.07 -3.89 11.18
N GLY A 190 -25.85 -2.97 10.24
CA GLY A 190 -26.43 -1.62 10.31
C GLY A 190 -26.04 -0.90 11.62
N ARG A 191 -27.04 -0.49 12.43
CA ARG A 191 -26.84 0.20 13.72
C ARG A 191 -26.44 -0.73 14.86
N GLU A 192 -26.66 -2.04 14.75
CA GLU A 192 -26.36 -3.00 15.82
C GLU A 192 -24.85 -3.13 16.09
N ARG A 193 -24.03 -2.63 15.17
CA ARG A 193 -22.57 -2.57 15.33
C ARG A 193 -22.08 -1.55 16.36
N GLU A 194 -22.89 -0.56 16.74
CA GLU A 194 -22.51 0.48 17.72
C GLU A 194 -22.41 -0.06 19.17
N ALA A 195 -22.86 -1.29 19.41
CA ALA A 195 -22.83 -1.94 20.72
C ALA A 195 -21.50 -2.64 21.06
N PHE A 196 -20.55 -2.66 20.13
CA PHE A 196 -19.22 -3.28 20.26
C PHE A 196 -18.13 -2.21 20.39
#